data_AF-A0A6M1YD84-F1
#
_entry.id   AF-A0A6M1YD84-F1
#
_cell.length_a   1.000
_cell.length_b   1.000
_cell.length_c   1.000
_cell.angle_alpha   90.00
_cell.angle_beta   90.00
_cell.angle_gamma   90.00
#
_symmetry.space_group_name_H-M   'P 1'
#
loop_
_entity.id
_entity.type
_entity.pdbx_description
1 polymer ?
#
loop_
_entity_poly.entity_id
_entity_poly.type
_entity_poly.pdbx_seq_one_letter_code
_entity_poly.pdbx_strand_id
1 'polypeptide(L)'
;MFMQLQSKALYNLVKFTSYYNPSFDVKKWQIENLRVEKENNLFRRLKGLGLNLDKEIFLKYINEVDSPEQLSNLLAGEIDIEVQDQIYLILFELFRRFSSQKCLSIFCDELDHRIFLYDTDGLENDELIQNAIANLKNILDSNIDLGLSYKKAFENLLEYLAHDLENFLFDYISDVIDAKNKTYAFDLIDGFYPYVNKKLWFDFLKAKHQALSSVGSSNEIIEKIFSSLKDKPNLDLQLRILKFMVDIGERNLFLKIVKETSSHLKKEKEFKEILNIAIDFYTRLDKDHLTQTISNFLSKRSKIKQDYSLKKADFAQFLKILS
;
A
#
# COMPACT_ATOMS: atom_id res chain seq x y z
N MET A 1 18.82 -4.94 -25.41
CA MET A 1 18.76 -5.00 -23.93
C MET A 1 17.37 -5.50 -23.60
N PHE A 2 17.27 -6.66 -22.93
CA PHE A 2 16.04 -7.45 -22.81
C PHE A 2 14.91 -6.70 -22.08
N MET A 3 13.69 -6.75 -22.63
CA MET A 3 12.46 -6.32 -21.95
C MET A 3 12.38 -7.02 -20.59
N GLN A 4 12.41 -6.24 -19.51
CA GLN A 4 12.21 -6.76 -18.17
C GLN A 4 10.73 -7.11 -18.00
N LEU A 5 10.45 -8.24 -17.35
CA LEU A 5 9.11 -8.72 -16.97
C LEU A 5 8.25 -7.69 -16.20
N GLN A 6 8.85 -6.56 -15.83
CA GLN A 6 8.37 -5.51 -14.95
C GLN A 6 7.87 -4.27 -15.70
N SER A 7 7.96 -4.25 -17.05
CA SER A 7 7.65 -3.05 -17.85
C SER A 7 6.24 -2.50 -17.58
N LYS A 8 5.21 -3.35 -17.47
CA LYS A 8 3.85 -2.86 -17.22
C LYS A 8 3.67 -2.19 -15.85
N ALA A 9 4.30 -2.73 -14.80
CA ALA A 9 4.26 -2.16 -13.46
C ALA A 9 4.84 -0.74 -13.44
N LEU A 10 5.93 -0.50 -14.18
CA LEU A 10 6.49 0.84 -14.35
C LEU A 10 5.51 1.81 -15.01
N TYR A 11 4.81 1.39 -16.07
CA TYR A 11 3.80 2.22 -16.70
C TYR A 11 2.59 2.50 -15.81
N ASN A 12 2.17 1.52 -15.01
CA ASN A 12 1.15 1.74 -13.97
C ASN A 12 1.63 2.77 -12.94
N LEU A 13 2.86 2.65 -12.45
CA LEU A 13 3.44 3.59 -11.51
C LEU A 13 3.49 5.02 -12.07
N VAL A 14 3.92 5.19 -13.33
CA VAL A 14 3.93 6.48 -14.02
C VAL A 14 2.51 7.06 -14.12
N LYS A 15 1.53 6.23 -14.49
CA LYS A 15 0.12 6.62 -14.58
C LYS A 15 -0.45 7.06 -13.23
N PHE A 16 -0.25 6.29 -12.18
CA PHE A 16 -0.75 6.62 -10.84
C PHE A 16 -0.06 7.85 -10.27
N THR A 17 1.25 7.98 -10.47
CA THR A 17 2.01 9.17 -10.06
C THR A 17 1.49 10.43 -10.76
N SER A 18 1.24 10.35 -12.07
CA SER A 18 0.69 11.48 -12.83
C SER A 18 -0.74 11.86 -12.39
N TYR A 19 -1.55 10.89 -11.96
CA TYR A 19 -2.88 11.15 -11.41
C TYR A 19 -2.83 12.01 -10.14
N TYR A 20 -1.96 11.64 -9.19
CA TYR A 20 -1.79 12.40 -7.94
C TYR A 20 -0.95 13.68 -8.11
N ASN A 21 -0.08 13.73 -9.14
CA ASN A 21 0.75 14.88 -9.46
C ASN A 21 0.65 15.24 -10.96
N PRO A 22 -0.31 16.10 -11.36
CA PRO A 22 -0.49 16.50 -12.75
C PRO A 22 0.70 17.27 -13.37
N SER A 23 1.63 17.76 -12.55
CA SER A 23 2.85 18.45 -13.01
C SER A 23 3.99 17.51 -13.38
N PHE A 24 3.80 16.20 -13.21
CA PHE A 24 4.79 15.19 -13.57
C PHE A 24 4.97 15.12 -15.08
N ASP A 25 6.20 15.27 -15.56
CA ASP A 25 6.53 15.30 -16.99
C ASP A 25 6.41 13.89 -17.60
N VAL A 26 5.34 13.66 -18.34
CA VAL A 26 5.02 12.36 -18.95
C VAL A 26 4.46 12.54 -20.34
N LYS A 27 4.78 11.60 -21.23
CA LYS A 27 4.19 11.55 -22.56
C LYS A 27 2.78 10.99 -22.47
N LYS A 28 1.86 11.54 -23.28
CA LYS A 28 0.44 11.16 -23.26
C LYS A 28 0.21 9.65 -23.41
N TRP A 29 0.99 8.98 -24.25
CA TRP A 29 0.85 7.54 -24.49
C TRP A 29 1.22 6.68 -23.28
N GLN A 30 2.05 7.19 -22.35
CA GLN A 30 2.52 6.43 -21.17
C GLN A 30 1.43 6.30 -20.10
N ILE A 31 0.51 7.26 -20.05
CA ILE A 31 -0.56 7.34 -19.03
C ILE A 31 -1.95 7.07 -19.61
N GLU A 32 -2.02 6.79 -20.91
CA GLU A 32 -3.27 6.57 -21.63
C GLU A 32 -4.06 5.39 -21.06
N ASN A 33 -5.38 5.52 -20.97
CA ASN A 33 -6.23 4.44 -20.51
C ASN A 33 -6.62 3.51 -21.68
N LEU A 34 -5.73 2.59 -22.05
CA LEU A 34 -6.00 1.62 -23.11
C LEU A 34 -7.19 0.67 -22.80
N ARG A 35 -7.63 0.56 -21.54
CA ARG A 35 -8.77 -0.29 -21.14
C ARG A 35 -10.11 0.18 -21.72
N VAL A 36 -10.26 1.48 -21.99
CA VAL A 36 -11.49 2.06 -22.58
C VAL A 36 -11.42 2.21 -24.10
N GLU A 37 -10.25 1.97 -24.70
CA GLU A 37 -10.07 2.07 -26.14
C GLU A 37 -10.79 0.94 -26.88
N LYS A 38 -11.35 1.26 -28.07
CA LYS A 38 -12.02 0.27 -28.91
C LYS A 38 -10.99 -0.68 -29.55
N GLU A 39 -11.32 -1.97 -29.63
CA GLU A 39 -10.42 -3.00 -30.21
C GLU A 39 -9.86 -2.60 -31.58
N ASN A 40 -10.72 -2.13 -32.48
CA ASN A 40 -10.32 -1.71 -33.84
C ASN A 40 -9.32 -0.54 -33.84
N ASN A 41 -9.35 0.33 -32.82
CA ASN A 41 -8.38 1.42 -32.70
C ASN A 41 -7.01 0.89 -32.27
N LEU A 42 -6.97 -0.09 -31.38
CA LEU A 42 -5.73 -0.72 -30.92
C LEU A 42 -4.98 -1.40 -32.09
N PHE A 43 -5.68 -2.20 -32.90
CA PHE A 43 -5.09 -2.82 -34.11
C PHE A 43 -4.66 -1.77 -35.14
N ARG A 44 -5.44 -0.71 -35.35
CA ARG A 44 -5.06 0.39 -36.26
C ARG A 44 -3.78 1.09 -35.80
N ARG A 45 -3.60 1.29 -34.48
CA ARG A 45 -2.39 1.88 -33.91
C ARG A 45 -1.18 0.97 -34.08
N LEU A 46 -1.31 -0.34 -33.82
CA LEU A 46 -0.23 -1.30 -34.10
C LEU A 46 0.22 -1.22 -35.57
N LYS A 47 -0.73 -1.16 -36.50
CA LYS A 47 -0.43 -0.98 -37.93
C LYS A 47 0.33 0.32 -38.20
N GLY A 48 -0.06 1.43 -37.56
CA GLY A 48 0.64 2.71 -37.66
C GLY A 48 2.05 2.69 -37.07
N LEU A 49 2.31 1.81 -36.09
CA LEU A 49 3.62 1.59 -35.47
C LEU A 49 4.46 0.54 -36.20
N GLY A 50 3.99 0.02 -37.35
CA GLY A 50 4.73 -0.92 -38.19
C GLY A 50 4.40 -2.40 -37.96
N LEU A 51 3.47 -2.73 -37.05
CA LEU A 51 2.99 -4.10 -36.82
C LEU A 51 1.67 -4.34 -37.55
N ASN A 52 1.72 -5.03 -38.69
CA ASN A 52 0.53 -5.47 -39.42
C ASN A 52 -0.09 -6.70 -38.74
N LEU A 53 -0.84 -6.46 -37.67
CA LEU A 53 -1.61 -7.47 -36.96
C LEU A 53 -3.10 -7.15 -37.05
N ASP A 54 -3.89 -8.14 -37.47
CA ASP A 54 -5.33 -8.15 -37.29
C ASP A 54 -5.73 -9.11 -36.16
N LYS A 55 -7.03 -9.16 -35.86
CA LYS A 55 -7.56 -9.99 -34.77
C LYS A 55 -7.30 -11.48 -35.01
N GLU A 56 -7.45 -11.97 -36.23
CA GLU A 56 -7.30 -13.39 -36.54
C GLU A 56 -5.84 -13.84 -36.40
N ILE A 57 -4.90 -13.03 -36.88
CA ILE A 57 -3.47 -13.27 -36.75
C ILE A 57 -3.06 -13.17 -35.27
N PHE A 58 -3.54 -12.16 -34.55
CA PHE A 58 -3.25 -11.99 -33.13
C PHE A 58 -3.70 -13.21 -32.31
N LEU A 59 -4.91 -13.72 -32.56
CA LEU A 59 -5.43 -14.90 -31.87
C LEU A 59 -4.58 -16.16 -32.13
N LYS A 60 -3.89 -16.27 -33.25
CA LYS A 60 -2.94 -17.38 -33.49
C LYS A 60 -1.71 -17.25 -32.60
N TYR A 61 -1.12 -16.06 -32.52
CA TYR A 61 0.07 -15.82 -31.71
C TYR A 61 -0.16 -16.00 -30.22
N ILE A 62 -1.30 -15.54 -29.67
CA ILE A 62 -1.55 -15.68 -28.22
C ILE A 62 -1.70 -17.13 -27.77
N ASN A 63 -2.00 -18.05 -28.68
CA ASN A 63 -2.06 -19.48 -28.36
C ASN A 63 -0.67 -20.14 -28.33
N GLU A 64 0.36 -19.45 -28.82
CA GLU A 64 1.74 -19.95 -28.87
C GLU A 64 2.62 -19.39 -27.74
N VAL A 65 2.09 -18.48 -26.92
CA VAL A 65 2.83 -17.78 -25.87
C VAL A 65 2.01 -17.71 -24.57
N ASP A 66 2.70 -17.69 -23.44
CA ASP A 66 2.09 -17.71 -22.12
C ASP A 66 1.94 -16.31 -21.51
N SER A 67 2.57 -15.29 -22.11
CA SER A 67 2.60 -13.94 -21.54
C SER A 67 2.67 -12.83 -22.60
N PRO A 68 2.21 -11.60 -22.26
CA PRO A 68 2.34 -10.45 -23.14
C PRO A 68 3.80 -10.06 -23.39
N GLU A 69 4.71 -10.33 -22.44
CA GLU A 69 6.15 -10.11 -22.63
C GLU A 69 6.72 -11.06 -23.69
N GLN A 70 6.35 -12.34 -23.64
CA GLN A 70 6.75 -13.31 -24.67
C GLN A 70 6.18 -12.92 -26.04
N LEU A 71 4.91 -12.51 -26.09
CA LEU A 71 4.28 -12.02 -27.32
C LEU A 71 5.03 -10.82 -27.91
N SER A 72 5.33 -9.84 -27.06
CA SER A 72 6.07 -8.65 -27.45
C SER A 72 7.48 -8.99 -27.96
N ASN A 73 8.17 -9.93 -27.31
CA ASN A 73 9.49 -10.40 -27.75
C ASN A 73 9.43 -11.18 -29.08
N LEU A 74 8.39 -11.99 -29.30
CA LEU A 74 8.19 -12.73 -30.53
C LEU A 74 7.97 -11.79 -31.73
N LEU A 75 7.24 -10.69 -31.48
CA LEU A 75 6.91 -9.68 -32.47
C LEU A 75 7.93 -8.53 -32.52
N ALA A 76 8.94 -8.55 -31.64
CA ALA A 76 9.94 -7.50 -31.57
C ALA A 76 10.82 -7.54 -32.82
N GLY A 77 10.74 -6.48 -33.62
CA GLY A 77 11.71 -6.19 -34.66
C GLY A 77 12.85 -5.29 -34.15
N GLU A 78 13.77 -4.92 -35.03
CA GLU A 78 14.73 -3.85 -34.78
C GLU A 78 14.03 -2.49 -34.93
N ILE A 79 13.39 -2.04 -33.86
CA ILE A 79 12.67 -0.77 -33.78
C ILE A 79 13.19 0.08 -32.63
N ASP A 80 12.89 1.37 -32.69
CA ASP A 80 13.20 2.31 -31.61
C ASP A 80 12.52 1.89 -30.30
N ILE A 81 13.20 2.12 -29.17
CA ILE A 81 12.74 1.68 -27.84
C ILE A 81 11.39 2.30 -27.48
N GLU A 82 11.16 3.58 -27.80
CA GLU A 82 9.89 4.24 -27.50
C GLU A 82 8.74 3.64 -28.32
N VAL A 83 9.01 3.27 -29.57
CA VAL A 83 8.03 2.58 -30.43
C VAL A 83 7.75 1.17 -29.89
N GLN A 84 8.80 0.46 -29.46
CA GLN A 84 8.70 -0.87 -28.87
C GLN A 84 7.83 -0.87 -27.60
N ASP A 85 8.00 0.13 -26.74
CA ASP A 85 7.21 0.25 -25.51
C ASP A 85 5.73 0.57 -25.79
N GLN A 86 5.45 1.44 -26.76
CA GLN A 86 4.06 1.70 -27.19
C GLN A 86 3.40 0.45 -27.76
N ILE A 87 4.13 -0.31 -28.56
CA ILE A 87 3.69 -1.60 -29.08
C ILE A 87 3.38 -2.56 -27.93
N TYR A 88 4.30 -2.69 -26.96
CA TYR A 88 4.12 -3.56 -25.80
C TYR A 88 2.85 -3.23 -25.03
N LEU A 89 2.60 -1.96 -24.74
CA LEU A 89 1.39 -1.55 -24.01
C LEU A 89 0.10 -1.93 -24.74
N ILE A 90 0.08 -1.79 -26.07
CA ILE A 90 -1.07 -2.19 -26.87
C ILE A 90 -1.21 -3.71 -26.92
N LEU A 91 -0.11 -4.45 -27.14
CA LEU A 91 -0.11 -5.91 -27.14
C LEU A 91 -0.54 -6.48 -25.77
N PHE A 92 -0.10 -5.86 -24.67
CA PHE A 92 -0.49 -6.21 -23.32
C PHE A 92 -2.01 -6.08 -23.13
N GLU A 93 -2.58 -4.95 -23.55
CA GLU A 93 -4.03 -4.73 -23.45
C GLU A 93 -4.82 -5.71 -24.33
N LEU A 94 -4.35 -5.99 -25.55
CA LEU A 94 -4.99 -6.98 -26.41
C LEU A 94 -4.89 -8.39 -25.82
N PHE A 95 -3.74 -8.75 -25.24
CA PHE A 95 -3.54 -10.03 -24.56
C PHE A 95 -4.49 -10.16 -23.36
N ARG A 96 -4.64 -9.10 -22.56
CA ARG A 96 -5.58 -9.03 -21.44
C ARG A 96 -7.03 -9.29 -21.86
N ARG A 97 -7.44 -8.82 -23.05
CA ARG A 97 -8.79 -8.96 -23.58
C ARG A 97 -9.07 -10.33 -24.19
N PHE A 98 -8.10 -10.90 -24.90
CA PHE A 98 -8.33 -12.08 -25.74
C PHE A 98 -7.74 -13.36 -25.19
N SER A 99 -6.74 -13.31 -24.30
CA SER A 99 -6.17 -14.52 -23.73
C SER A 99 -7.16 -15.17 -22.76
N SER A 100 -7.37 -16.47 -22.93
CA SER A 100 -8.11 -17.29 -21.97
C SER A 100 -7.29 -17.60 -20.71
N GLN A 101 -5.96 -17.53 -20.79
CA GLN A 101 -5.06 -17.80 -19.68
C GLN A 101 -4.53 -16.50 -19.09
N LYS A 102 -4.75 -16.31 -17.78
CA LYS A 102 -4.23 -15.15 -17.06
C LYS A 102 -2.87 -15.49 -16.47
N CYS A 103 -1.82 -14.92 -17.03
CA CYS A 103 -0.47 -14.99 -16.47
C CYS A 103 -0.30 -14.01 -15.30
N LEU A 104 0.84 -14.12 -14.59
CA LEU A 104 1.14 -13.28 -13.43
C LEU A 104 1.13 -11.78 -13.77
N SER A 105 1.72 -11.36 -14.90
CA SER A 105 1.73 -9.94 -15.31
C SER A 105 0.32 -9.37 -15.48
N ILE A 106 -0.59 -10.15 -16.08
CA ILE A 106 -1.98 -9.75 -16.24
C ILE A 106 -2.69 -9.70 -14.88
N PHE A 107 -2.47 -10.69 -14.03
CA PHE A 107 -3.05 -10.70 -12.68
C PHE A 107 -2.61 -9.46 -11.89
N CYS A 108 -1.32 -9.15 -11.89
CA CYS A 108 -0.78 -8.00 -11.15
C CYS A 108 -1.26 -6.67 -11.73
N ASP A 109 -1.36 -6.51 -13.06
CA ASP A 109 -1.95 -5.31 -13.67
C ASP A 109 -3.43 -5.11 -13.27
N GLU A 110 -4.20 -6.20 -13.21
CA GLU A 110 -5.59 -6.14 -12.73
C GLU A 110 -5.67 -5.83 -11.23
N LEU A 111 -4.77 -6.39 -10.42
CA LEU A 111 -4.67 -6.09 -8.99
C LEU A 111 -4.31 -4.62 -8.76
N ASP A 112 -3.28 -4.10 -9.44
CA ASP A 112 -2.92 -2.68 -9.41
C ASP A 112 -4.10 -1.78 -9.76
N HIS A 113 -4.83 -2.12 -10.83
CA HIS A 113 -5.98 -1.32 -11.23
C HIS A 113 -7.08 -1.33 -10.17
N ARG A 114 -7.34 -2.48 -9.52
CA ARG A 114 -8.35 -2.59 -8.45
C ARG A 114 -7.92 -1.86 -7.19
N ILE A 115 -6.64 -1.92 -6.83
CA ILE A 115 -6.08 -1.13 -5.71
C ILE A 115 -6.28 0.35 -6.00
N PHE A 116 -5.93 0.82 -7.20
CA PHE A 116 -6.13 2.21 -7.59
C PHE A 116 -7.61 2.64 -7.48
N LEU A 117 -8.54 1.79 -7.91
CA LEU A 117 -9.98 2.07 -7.78
C LEU A 117 -10.44 2.05 -6.32
N TYR A 118 -9.88 1.17 -5.48
CA TYR A 118 -10.17 1.15 -4.05
C TYR A 118 -9.73 2.46 -3.39
N ASP A 119 -8.48 2.87 -3.61
CA ASP A 119 -7.87 4.06 -3.01
C ASP A 119 -8.54 5.38 -3.47
N THR A 120 -9.24 5.37 -4.61
CA THR A 120 -9.88 6.55 -5.18
C THR A 120 -11.40 6.54 -5.04
N ASP A 121 -11.96 5.67 -4.20
CA ASP A 121 -13.41 5.46 -4.02
C ASP A 121 -14.15 5.19 -5.35
N GLY A 122 -13.43 4.58 -6.30
CA GLY A 122 -13.90 4.28 -7.66
C GLY A 122 -14.42 2.86 -7.85
N LEU A 123 -14.40 2.02 -6.81
CA LEU A 123 -14.98 0.68 -6.88
C LEU A 123 -16.50 0.74 -6.78
N GLU A 124 -17.17 0.05 -7.71
CA GLU A 124 -18.62 -0.16 -7.64
C GLU A 124 -18.99 -1.21 -6.58
N ASN A 125 -18.08 -2.14 -6.30
CA ASN A 125 -18.29 -3.29 -5.41
C ASN A 125 -16.97 -3.83 -4.84
N ASP A 126 -16.91 -3.98 -3.52
CA ASP A 126 -15.76 -4.52 -2.78
C ASP A 126 -15.46 -5.99 -3.09
N GLU A 127 -16.43 -6.77 -3.59
CA GLU A 127 -16.21 -8.16 -4.00
C GLU A 127 -15.08 -8.28 -5.03
N LEU A 128 -14.89 -7.27 -5.89
CA LEU A 128 -13.83 -7.28 -6.90
C LEU A 128 -12.44 -7.28 -6.28
N ILE A 129 -12.24 -6.47 -5.23
CA ILE A 129 -10.96 -6.42 -4.52
C ILE A 129 -10.80 -7.62 -3.58
N GLN A 130 -11.86 -8.05 -2.90
CA GLN A 130 -11.85 -9.26 -2.07
C GLN A 130 -11.44 -10.50 -2.88
N ASN A 131 -12.04 -10.69 -4.06
CA ASN A 131 -11.69 -11.78 -4.97
C ASN A 131 -10.24 -11.66 -5.49
N ALA A 132 -9.75 -10.44 -5.71
CA ALA A 132 -8.36 -10.22 -6.10
C ALA A 132 -7.38 -10.66 -5.00
N ILE A 133 -7.67 -10.29 -3.75
CA ILE A 133 -6.87 -10.64 -2.57
C ILE A 133 -6.90 -12.15 -2.30
N ALA A 134 -8.06 -12.80 -2.46
CA ALA A 134 -8.17 -14.25 -2.35
C ALA A 134 -7.32 -14.96 -3.41
N ASN A 135 -7.37 -14.49 -4.67
CA ASN A 135 -6.54 -15.04 -5.74
C ASN A 135 -5.04 -14.77 -5.52
N LEU A 136 -4.68 -13.59 -4.99
CA LEU A 136 -3.31 -13.28 -4.58
C LEU A 136 -2.80 -14.31 -3.58
N LYS A 137 -3.62 -14.65 -2.56
CA LYS A 137 -3.26 -15.66 -1.57
C LYS A 137 -3.04 -17.04 -2.22
N ASN A 138 -3.93 -17.46 -3.11
CA ASN A 138 -3.81 -18.73 -3.84
C ASN A 138 -2.53 -18.80 -4.68
N ILE A 139 -2.16 -17.71 -5.36
CA ILE A 139 -0.92 -17.61 -6.12
C ILE A 139 0.29 -17.75 -5.20
N LEU A 140 0.28 -17.04 -4.07
CA LEU A 140 1.35 -17.11 -3.09
C LEU A 140 1.50 -18.51 -2.49
N ASP A 141 0.39 -19.17 -2.13
CA ASP A 141 0.38 -20.54 -1.61
C ASP A 141 0.92 -21.54 -2.64
N SER A 142 0.49 -21.43 -3.89
CA SER A 142 0.98 -22.29 -4.98
C SER A 142 2.51 -22.20 -5.15
N ASN A 143 3.10 -21.02 -4.92
CA ASN A 143 4.55 -20.85 -4.94
C ASN A 143 5.24 -21.55 -3.76
N ILE A 144 4.60 -21.61 -2.59
CA ILE A 144 5.10 -22.36 -1.43
C ILE A 144 5.05 -23.87 -1.69
N ASP A 145 3.96 -24.34 -2.30
CA ASP A 145 3.80 -25.75 -2.68
C ASP A 145 4.87 -26.18 -3.71
N LEU A 146 5.33 -25.25 -4.55
CA LEU A 146 6.46 -25.43 -5.47
C LEU A 146 7.84 -25.32 -4.79
N GLY A 147 7.89 -25.15 -3.46
CA GLY A 147 9.11 -25.15 -2.67
C GLY A 147 9.78 -23.78 -2.50
N LEU A 148 9.14 -22.68 -2.89
CA LEU A 148 9.65 -21.34 -2.61
C LEU A 148 9.42 -20.96 -1.14
N SER A 149 10.29 -20.10 -0.61
CA SER A 149 10.05 -19.50 0.70
C SER A 149 9.00 -18.39 0.61
N TYR A 150 8.25 -18.16 1.70
CA TYR A 150 7.27 -17.08 1.84
C TYR A 150 7.82 -15.72 1.36
N LYS A 151 9.02 -15.38 1.81
CA LYS A 151 9.69 -14.14 1.45
C LYS A 151 9.93 -14.04 -0.05
N LYS A 152 10.49 -15.09 -0.67
CA LYS A 152 10.82 -15.09 -2.09
C LYS A 152 9.56 -15.09 -2.96
N ALA A 153 8.53 -15.82 -2.56
CA ALA A 153 7.24 -15.79 -3.25
C ALA A 153 6.62 -14.38 -3.26
N PHE A 154 6.68 -13.69 -2.12
CA PHE A 154 6.18 -12.32 -2.00
C PHE A 154 7.05 -11.33 -2.81
N GLU A 155 8.37 -11.37 -2.67
CA GLU A 155 9.30 -10.51 -3.40
C GLU A 155 9.16 -10.64 -4.93
N ASN A 156 9.07 -11.87 -5.44
CA ASN A 156 8.86 -12.11 -6.87
C ASN A 156 7.56 -11.47 -7.38
N LEU A 157 6.51 -11.45 -6.56
CA LEU A 157 5.22 -10.88 -6.95
C LEU A 157 5.27 -9.35 -6.95
N LEU A 158 5.98 -8.74 -6.00
CA LEU A 158 6.15 -7.29 -5.91
C LEU A 158 6.81 -6.69 -7.16
N GLU A 159 7.64 -7.46 -7.86
CA GLU A 159 8.26 -7.01 -9.12
C GLU A 159 7.25 -6.70 -10.24
N TYR A 160 6.04 -7.24 -10.16
CA TYR A 160 4.98 -7.05 -11.16
C TYR A 160 3.93 -6.02 -10.74
N LEU A 161 4.07 -5.40 -9.57
CA LEU A 161 3.11 -4.43 -9.04
C LEU A 161 3.70 -3.02 -9.00
N ALA A 162 2.86 -2.04 -9.32
CA ALA A 162 3.16 -0.63 -9.14
C ALA A 162 2.87 -0.16 -7.71
N HIS A 163 1.83 -0.70 -7.07
CA HIS A 163 1.47 -0.33 -5.71
C HIS A 163 2.38 -1.01 -4.67
N ASP A 164 2.60 -0.32 -3.55
CA ASP A 164 3.15 -0.95 -2.35
C ASP A 164 2.07 -1.88 -1.75
N LEU A 165 2.09 -3.14 -2.18
CA LEU A 165 1.13 -4.16 -1.77
C LEU A 165 1.09 -4.33 -0.25
N GLU A 166 2.22 -4.18 0.43
CA GLU A 166 2.27 -4.39 1.87
C GLU A 166 1.58 -3.27 2.64
N ASN A 167 1.74 -2.01 2.21
CA ASN A 167 0.96 -0.90 2.77
C ASN A 167 -0.51 -1.01 2.41
N PHE A 168 -0.83 -1.35 1.15
CA PHE A 168 -2.20 -1.57 0.74
C PHE A 168 -2.89 -2.65 1.59
N LEU A 169 -2.25 -3.81 1.79
CA LEU A 169 -2.80 -4.87 2.64
C LEU A 169 -3.02 -4.38 4.06
N PHE A 170 -2.10 -3.57 4.60
CA PHE A 170 -2.27 -3.01 5.93
C PHE A 170 -3.50 -2.08 6.03
N ASP A 171 -3.62 -1.14 5.10
CA ASP A 171 -4.72 -0.18 5.08
C ASP A 171 -6.07 -0.88 4.81
N TYR A 172 -6.12 -1.76 3.81
CA TYR A 172 -7.29 -2.56 3.50
C TYR A 172 -7.75 -3.42 4.69
N ILE A 173 -6.85 -4.15 5.35
CA ILE A 173 -7.22 -4.96 6.53
C ILE A 173 -7.67 -4.06 7.67
N SER A 174 -7.04 -2.89 7.85
CA SER A 174 -7.47 -1.89 8.84
C SER A 174 -8.92 -1.46 8.58
N ASP A 175 -9.30 -1.19 7.34
CA ASP A 175 -10.67 -0.82 6.97
C ASP A 175 -11.66 -1.96 7.22
N VAL A 176 -11.29 -3.21 6.91
CA VAL A 176 -12.10 -4.40 7.20
C VAL A 176 -12.34 -4.58 8.70
N ILE A 177 -11.34 -4.29 9.54
CA ILE A 177 -11.48 -4.28 11.01
C ILE A 177 -12.45 -3.19 11.46
N ASP A 178 -12.30 -1.98 10.90
CA ASP A 178 -13.12 -0.82 11.27
C ASP A 178 -14.59 -1.03 10.83
N ALA A 179 -14.82 -1.73 9.72
CA ALA A 179 -16.12 -2.24 9.27
C ALA A 179 -16.67 -3.41 10.12
N LYS A 180 -15.94 -3.86 11.14
CA LYS A 180 -16.28 -4.94 12.09
C LYS A 180 -16.49 -6.31 11.44
N ASN A 181 -15.92 -6.57 10.27
CA ASN A 181 -15.91 -7.90 9.67
C ASN A 181 -14.82 -8.77 10.31
N LYS A 182 -15.08 -9.21 11.55
CA LYS A 182 -14.09 -9.86 12.42
C LYS A 182 -13.45 -11.10 11.81
N THR A 183 -14.24 -11.98 11.22
CA THR A 183 -13.75 -13.26 10.68
C THR A 183 -12.83 -13.01 9.50
N TYR A 184 -13.29 -12.22 8.53
CA TYR A 184 -12.50 -11.94 7.34
C TYR A 184 -11.21 -11.18 7.65
N ALA A 185 -11.26 -10.19 8.55
CA ALA A 185 -10.05 -9.50 9.00
C ALA A 185 -9.03 -10.47 9.61
N PHE A 186 -9.48 -11.41 10.45
CA PHE A 186 -8.60 -12.41 11.05
C PHE A 186 -7.95 -13.30 10.00
N ASP A 187 -8.74 -13.81 9.04
CA ASP A 187 -8.26 -14.68 7.98
C ASP A 187 -7.20 -13.98 7.11
N LEU A 188 -7.38 -12.68 6.82
CA LEU A 188 -6.40 -11.88 6.10
C LEU A 188 -5.12 -11.67 6.91
N ILE A 189 -5.24 -11.32 8.19
CA ILE A 189 -4.09 -11.11 9.06
C ILE A 189 -3.26 -12.39 9.14
N ASP A 190 -3.89 -13.52 9.47
CA ASP A 190 -3.19 -14.80 9.65
C ASP A 190 -2.64 -15.32 8.32
N GLY A 191 -3.44 -15.24 7.24
CA GLY A 191 -3.05 -15.69 5.91
C GLY A 191 -1.84 -14.94 5.35
N PHE A 192 -1.80 -13.61 5.46
CA PHE A 192 -0.68 -12.83 4.93
C PHE A 192 0.49 -12.69 5.91
N TYR A 193 0.30 -12.97 7.20
CA TYR A 193 1.34 -12.84 8.22
C TYR A 193 2.67 -13.49 7.83
N PRO A 194 2.74 -14.71 7.24
CA PRO A 194 4.01 -15.33 6.86
C PRO A 194 4.77 -14.58 5.76
N TYR A 195 4.07 -13.92 4.84
CA TYR A 195 4.64 -13.33 3.62
C TYR A 195 5.22 -11.93 3.84
N VAL A 196 4.54 -11.12 4.64
CA VAL A 196 4.88 -9.69 4.82
C VAL A 196 6.22 -9.50 5.54
N ASN A 197 6.94 -8.44 5.19
CA ASN A 197 8.23 -8.07 5.77
C ASN A 197 8.06 -7.27 7.07
N LYS A 198 7.05 -6.41 7.13
CA LYS A 198 6.70 -5.48 8.21
C LYS A 198 5.87 -6.19 9.29
N LYS A 199 6.41 -7.25 9.90
CA LYS A 199 5.69 -8.07 10.91
C LYS A 199 5.03 -7.25 12.03
N LEU A 200 5.72 -6.24 12.55
CA LEU A 200 5.19 -5.38 13.63
C LEU A 200 3.94 -4.59 13.22
N TRP A 201 3.79 -4.24 11.94
CA TRP A 201 2.58 -3.60 11.43
C TRP A 201 1.41 -4.58 11.41
N PHE A 202 1.65 -5.84 11.06
CA PHE A 202 0.63 -6.88 11.14
C PHE A 202 0.31 -7.31 12.57
N ASP A 203 1.29 -7.29 13.48
CA ASP A 203 1.02 -7.46 14.91
C ASP A 203 0.15 -6.33 15.45
N PHE A 204 0.32 -5.11 14.92
CA PHE A 204 -0.58 -4.01 15.25
C PHE A 204 -1.99 -4.24 14.70
N LEU A 205 -2.17 -4.79 13.50
CA LEU A 205 -3.49 -5.24 13.02
C LEU A 205 -4.11 -6.29 13.93
N LYS A 206 -3.32 -7.25 14.45
CA LYS A 206 -3.80 -8.21 15.46
C LYS A 206 -4.29 -7.50 16.73
N ALA A 207 -3.57 -6.49 17.20
CA ALA A 207 -4.01 -5.68 18.33
C ALA A 207 -5.34 -4.95 18.03
N LYS A 208 -5.44 -4.30 16.87
CA LYS A 208 -6.68 -3.65 16.39
C LYS A 208 -7.85 -4.63 16.36
N HIS A 209 -7.66 -5.81 15.78
CA HIS A 209 -8.67 -6.85 15.71
C HIS A 209 -9.08 -7.36 17.10
N GLN A 210 -8.12 -7.63 17.97
CA GLN A 210 -8.37 -8.15 19.31
C GLN A 210 -9.16 -7.16 20.17
N ALA A 211 -8.95 -5.86 19.99
CA ALA A 211 -9.69 -4.82 20.70
C ALA A 211 -11.21 -4.87 20.47
N LEU A 212 -11.67 -5.46 19.36
CA LEU A 212 -13.09 -5.67 19.09
C LEU A 212 -13.75 -6.65 20.07
N SER A 213 -12.96 -7.40 20.84
CA SER A 213 -13.42 -8.42 21.78
C SER A 213 -12.84 -8.21 23.19
N SER A 214 -11.58 -7.80 23.31
CA SER A 214 -10.89 -7.57 24.58
C SER A 214 -9.83 -6.46 24.44
N VAL A 215 -10.08 -5.34 25.09
CA VAL A 215 -9.12 -4.22 25.19
C VAL A 215 -7.84 -4.64 25.91
N GLY A 216 -7.95 -5.41 26.99
CA GLY A 216 -6.78 -5.88 27.76
C GLY A 216 -5.83 -6.73 26.89
N SER A 217 -6.38 -7.66 26.12
CA SER A 217 -5.58 -8.49 25.21
C SER A 217 -4.95 -7.68 24.08
N SER A 218 -5.63 -6.64 23.56
CA SER A 218 -5.04 -5.68 22.62
C SER A 218 -3.85 -4.95 23.25
N ASN A 219 -4.00 -4.47 24.49
CA ASN A 219 -2.93 -3.77 25.21
C ASN A 219 -1.71 -4.66 25.44
N GLU A 220 -1.88 -5.95 25.75
CA GLU A 220 -0.78 -6.92 25.86
C GLU A 220 0.01 -7.07 24.55
N ILE A 221 -0.69 -7.08 23.40
CA ILE A 221 -0.04 -7.14 22.09
C ILE A 221 0.73 -5.84 21.82
N ILE A 222 0.12 -4.69 22.11
CA ILE A 222 0.78 -3.37 22.00
C ILE A 222 2.06 -3.32 22.83
N GLU A 223 2.05 -3.82 24.07
CA GLU A 223 3.25 -3.87 24.91
C GLU A 223 4.38 -4.72 24.32
N LYS A 224 4.02 -5.85 23.69
CA LYS A 224 4.99 -6.71 22.98
C LYS A 224 5.59 -5.97 21.79
N ILE A 225 4.77 -5.29 20.99
CA ILE A 225 5.25 -4.49 19.84
C ILE A 225 6.24 -3.43 20.32
N PHE A 226 5.90 -2.67 21.36
CA PHE A 226 6.81 -1.65 21.91
C PHE A 226 8.11 -2.22 22.45
N SER A 227 8.06 -3.40 23.06
CA SER A 227 9.27 -4.09 23.51
C SER A 227 10.22 -4.41 22.35
N SER A 228 9.68 -4.82 21.18
CA SER A 228 10.46 -5.06 19.96
C SER A 228 10.96 -3.77 19.27
N LEU A 229 10.27 -2.64 19.47
CA LEU A 229 10.65 -1.35 18.88
C LEU A 229 11.81 -0.66 19.60
N LYS A 230 12.22 -1.14 20.79
CA LYS A 230 13.36 -0.58 21.53
C LYS A 230 14.67 -0.65 20.75
N ASP A 231 14.91 -1.77 20.06
CA ASP A 231 16.16 -1.99 19.31
C ASP A 231 16.15 -1.29 17.95
N LYS A 232 14.97 -1.23 17.31
CA LYS A 232 14.78 -0.60 16.00
C LYS A 232 13.51 0.28 16.03
N PRO A 233 13.64 1.53 16.49
CA PRO A 233 12.50 2.44 16.57
C PRO A 233 11.85 2.67 15.20
N ASN A 234 10.53 2.65 15.18
CA ASN A 234 9.71 3.01 14.02
C ASN A 234 8.68 4.07 14.46
N LEU A 235 9.01 5.34 14.24
CA LEU A 235 8.19 6.45 14.70
C LEU A 235 6.78 6.42 14.08
N ASP A 236 6.66 6.05 12.81
CA ASP A 236 5.39 6.02 12.10
C ASP A 236 4.42 5.00 12.73
N LEU A 237 4.91 3.78 13.00
CA LEU A 237 4.14 2.77 13.72
C LEU A 237 3.80 3.22 15.15
N GLN A 238 4.74 3.85 15.85
CA GLN A 238 4.49 4.35 17.21
C GLN A 238 3.38 5.40 17.24
N LEU A 239 3.38 6.35 16.29
CA LEU A 239 2.34 7.37 16.15
C LEU A 239 0.99 6.74 15.76
N ARG A 240 0.98 5.73 14.89
CA ARG A 240 -0.25 5.02 14.50
C ARG A 240 -0.86 4.27 15.69
N ILE A 241 -0.04 3.59 16.50
CA ILE A 241 -0.51 2.93 17.73
C ILE A 241 -1.06 3.96 18.72
N LEU A 242 -0.36 5.08 18.93
CA LEU A 242 -0.81 6.14 19.82
C LEU A 242 -2.17 6.71 19.42
N LYS A 243 -2.39 6.96 18.13
CA LYS A 243 -3.70 7.38 17.60
C LYS A 243 -4.78 6.36 17.91
N PHE A 244 -4.52 5.07 17.68
CA PHE A 244 -5.47 4.00 18.01
C PHE A 244 -5.76 3.89 19.51
N MET A 245 -4.77 4.14 20.36
CA MET A 245 -4.93 4.13 21.80
C MET A 245 -5.74 5.32 22.33
N VAL A 246 -5.98 6.37 21.55
CA VAL A 246 -6.97 7.40 21.90
C VAL A 246 -8.31 6.75 22.20
N ASP A 247 -8.72 5.77 21.39
CA ASP A 247 -10.08 5.24 21.44
C ASP A 247 -10.28 4.03 22.36
N ILE A 248 -9.21 3.37 22.77
CA ILE A 248 -9.35 2.14 23.56
C ILE A 248 -8.22 1.93 24.56
N GLY A 249 -7.20 2.79 24.55
CA GLY A 249 -5.95 2.55 25.27
C GLY A 249 -6.11 2.71 26.78
N GLU A 250 -5.44 1.84 27.52
CA GLU A 250 -5.24 2.06 28.95
C GLU A 250 -4.31 3.25 29.19
N ARG A 251 -4.72 4.15 30.10
CA ARG A 251 -3.98 5.39 30.39
C ARG A 251 -2.51 5.15 30.74
N ASN A 252 -2.21 4.18 31.59
CA ASN A 252 -0.83 3.92 32.01
C ASN A 252 0.05 3.49 30.83
N LEU A 253 -0.48 2.60 29.98
CA LEU A 253 0.22 2.16 28.78
C LEU A 253 0.37 3.30 27.77
N PHE A 254 -0.68 4.10 27.55
CA PHE A 254 -0.62 5.27 26.68
C PHE A 254 0.48 6.23 27.10
N LEU A 255 0.54 6.59 28.38
CA LEU A 255 1.56 7.51 28.91
C LEU A 255 2.98 6.95 28.80
N LYS A 256 3.15 5.63 29.03
CA LYS A 256 4.43 4.93 28.84
C LYS A 256 4.88 5.06 27.39
N ILE A 257 3.99 4.82 26.44
CA ILE A 257 4.27 4.90 25.01
C ILE A 257 4.54 6.33 24.56
N VAL A 258 3.77 7.32 25.02
CA VAL A 258 4.02 8.74 24.68
C VAL A 258 5.41 9.16 25.14
N LYS A 259 5.83 8.77 26.35
CA LYS A 259 7.17 9.05 26.87
C LYS A 259 8.27 8.43 26.00
N GLU A 260 8.09 7.16 25.62
CA GLU A 260 9.05 6.46 24.77
C GLU A 260 9.12 7.07 23.36
N THR A 261 7.97 7.27 22.73
CA THR A 261 7.86 7.86 21.38
C THR A 261 8.45 9.28 21.35
N SER A 262 8.24 10.07 22.40
CA SER A 262 8.80 11.43 22.52
C SER A 262 10.34 11.46 22.46
N SER A 263 11.02 10.37 22.84
CA SER A 263 12.47 10.27 22.78
C SER A 263 13.02 10.07 21.36
N HIS A 264 12.17 9.67 20.42
CA HIS A 264 12.53 9.41 19.02
C HIS A 264 12.12 10.53 18.07
N LEU A 265 11.38 11.53 18.55
CA LEU A 265 10.98 12.69 17.77
C LEU A 265 12.20 13.51 17.35
N LYS A 266 12.28 13.82 16.05
CA LYS A 266 13.36 14.60 15.45
C LYS A 266 12.90 15.97 15.00
N LYS A 267 11.65 16.09 14.56
CA LYS A 267 11.13 17.27 13.86
C LYS A 267 9.93 17.88 14.55
N GLU A 268 9.81 19.21 14.50
CA GLU A 268 8.72 19.98 15.09
C GLU A 268 7.33 19.49 14.62
N LYS A 269 7.19 19.09 13.35
CA LYS A 269 5.95 18.49 12.82
C LYS A 269 5.54 17.23 13.60
N GLU A 270 6.47 16.33 13.86
CA GLU A 270 6.23 15.07 14.58
C GLU A 270 5.84 15.35 16.04
N PHE A 271 6.41 16.41 16.64
CA PHE A 271 6.04 16.81 17.99
C PHE A 271 4.63 17.39 18.07
N LYS A 272 4.27 18.27 17.13
CA LYS A 272 2.90 18.79 17.01
C LYS A 272 1.89 17.65 16.86
N GLU A 273 2.25 16.59 16.12
CA GLU A 273 1.42 15.40 15.99
C GLU A 273 1.20 14.67 17.31
N ILE A 274 2.25 14.42 18.11
CA ILE A 274 2.07 13.84 19.45
C ILE A 274 1.22 14.73 20.37
N LEU A 275 1.40 16.06 20.31
CA LEU A 275 0.59 16.98 21.09
C LEU A 275 -0.89 16.88 20.74
N ASN A 276 -1.23 16.80 19.45
CA ASN A 276 -2.60 16.57 19.00
C ASN A 276 -3.15 15.24 19.52
N ILE A 277 -2.39 14.15 19.39
CA ILE A 277 -2.83 12.83 19.91
C ILE A 277 -3.07 12.87 21.43
N ALA A 278 -2.22 13.58 22.18
CA ALA A 278 -2.41 13.74 23.62
C ALA A 278 -3.65 14.60 23.96
N ILE A 279 -3.92 15.65 23.17
CA ILE A 279 -5.14 16.47 23.30
C ILE A 279 -6.37 15.57 23.09
N ASP A 280 -6.40 14.78 22.03
CA ASP A 280 -7.52 13.90 21.71
C ASP A 280 -7.75 12.87 22.83
N PHE A 281 -6.67 12.26 23.33
CA PHE A 281 -6.71 11.32 24.45
C PHE A 281 -7.31 11.93 25.72
N TYR A 282 -6.86 13.13 26.14
CA TYR A 282 -7.36 13.77 27.36
C TYR A 282 -8.74 14.39 27.21
N THR A 283 -9.11 14.81 26.00
CA THR A 283 -10.47 15.27 25.69
C THR A 283 -11.45 14.14 25.91
N ARG A 284 -11.16 12.94 25.39
CA ARG A 284 -12.00 11.75 25.61
C ARG A 284 -12.12 11.35 27.08
N LEU A 285 -11.10 11.61 27.90
CA LEU A 285 -11.12 11.33 29.34
C LEU A 285 -11.77 12.43 30.19
N ASP A 286 -12.39 13.44 29.56
CA ASP A 286 -12.99 14.62 30.20
C ASP A 286 -11.99 15.32 31.15
N LYS A 287 -10.73 15.44 30.72
CA LYS A 287 -9.66 16.13 31.47
C LYS A 287 -9.41 17.53 30.93
N ASP A 288 -10.45 18.37 30.94
CA ASP A 288 -10.46 19.72 30.37
C ASP A 288 -9.23 20.57 30.72
N HIS A 289 -8.79 20.53 31.98
CA HIS A 289 -7.60 21.27 32.40
C HIS A 289 -6.33 20.81 31.67
N LEU A 290 -6.13 19.49 31.52
CA LEU A 290 -4.98 18.94 30.80
C LEU A 290 -5.10 19.22 29.31
N THR A 291 -6.28 19.04 28.73
CA THR A 291 -6.59 19.40 27.35
C THR A 291 -6.20 20.85 27.07
N GLN A 292 -6.72 21.80 27.86
CA GLN A 292 -6.42 23.23 27.70
C GLN A 292 -4.93 23.53 27.87
N THR A 293 -4.27 22.88 28.82
CA THR A 293 -2.83 23.05 29.06
C THR A 293 -2.01 22.63 27.84
N ILE A 294 -2.32 21.47 27.25
CA ILE A 294 -1.63 20.95 26.08
C ILE A 294 -1.99 21.77 24.83
N SER A 295 -3.25 22.18 24.63
CA SER A 295 -3.67 23.07 23.54
C SER A 295 -2.97 24.43 23.60
N ASN A 296 -2.80 25.00 24.79
CA ASN A 296 -2.03 26.24 24.99
C ASN A 296 -0.54 26.05 24.68
N PHE A 297 0.01 24.86 24.93
CA PHE A 297 1.38 24.54 24.58
C PHE A 297 1.56 24.36 23.07
N LEU A 298 0.62 23.65 22.42
CA LEU A 298 0.56 23.49 20.98
C LEU A 298 0.42 24.83 20.26
N SER A 299 -0.44 25.74 20.72
CA SER A 299 -0.61 27.05 20.07
C SER A 299 0.67 27.89 20.06
N LYS A 300 1.52 27.77 21.08
CA LYS A 300 2.86 28.38 21.12
C LYS A 300 3.79 27.75 20.07
N ARG A 301 3.79 26.42 19.97
CA ARG A 301 4.57 25.64 19.01
C ARG A 301 4.12 25.87 17.56
N SER A 302 2.82 26.04 17.31
CA SER A 302 2.25 26.32 15.98
C SER A 302 2.71 27.65 15.37
N LYS A 303 3.20 28.60 16.18
CA LYS A 303 3.84 29.83 15.68
C LYS A 303 5.18 29.57 15.00
N ILE A 304 5.80 28.41 15.25
CA ILE A 304 7.05 28.02 14.61
C ILE A 304 6.72 27.45 13.23
N LYS A 305 7.00 28.24 12.18
CA LYS A 305 6.69 27.91 10.78
C LYS A 305 7.70 26.96 10.14
N GLN A 306 8.94 26.93 10.64
CA GLN A 306 9.98 26.04 10.12
C GLN A 306 9.99 24.72 10.88
N ASP A 307 10.17 23.63 10.15
CA ASP A 307 10.29 22.29 10.72
C ASP A 307 11.74 22.04 11.16
N TYR A 308 12.07 22.50 12.36
CA TYR A 308 13.43 22.45 12.90
C TYR A 308 13.67 21.17 13.71
N SER A 309 14.95 20.84 13.89
CA SER A 309 15.38 19.70 14.70
C SER A 309 15.16 19.94 16.18
N LEU A 310 14.45 19.03 16.83
CA LEU A 310 14.08 19.12 18.24
C LEU A 310 15.23 18.75 19.17
N LYS A 311 15.24 19.35 20.37
CA LYS A 311 16.17 19.04 21.47
C LYS A 311 15.41 18.41 22.63
N LYS A 312 16.11 17.68 23.50
CA LYS A 312 15.50 17.07 24.72
C LYS A 312 14.74 18.09 25.58
N ALA A 313 15.21 19.32 25.65
CA ALA A 313 14.55 20.40 26.38
C ALA A 313 13.17 20.76 25.81
N ASP A 314 12.93 20.55 24.52
CA ASP A 314 11.66 20.85 23.87
C ASP A 314 10.51 19.99 24.39
N PHE A 315 10.82 18.73 24.73
CA PHE A 315 9.85 17.76 25.24
C PHE A 315 9.76 17.76 26.76
N ALA A 316 10.77 18.26 27.48
CA ALA A 316 10.82 18.18 28.94
C ALA A 316 9.59 18.84 29.61
N GLN A 317 9.12 19.97 29.07
CA GLN A 317 7.91 20.63 29.57
C GLN A 317 6.66 19.80 29.28
N PHE A 318 6.56 19.21 28.09
CA PHE A 318 5.44 18.33 27.74
C PHE A 318 5.38 17.08 28.61
N LEU A 319 6.51 16.40 28.83
CA LEU A 319 6.57 15.22 29.68
C LEU A 319 6.20 15.51 31.14
N LYS A 320 6.50 16.73 31.64
CA LYS A 320 6.05 17.19 32.96
C LYS A 320 4.53 17.37 33.03
N ILE A 321 3.89 17.85 31.97
CA ILE A 321 2.42 18.00 31.91
C ILE A 321 1.73 16.62 31.96
N LEU A 322 2.38 15.59 31.42
CA LEU A 322 1.87 14.22 31.41
C LEU A 322 2.14 13.42 32.69
N SER A 323 2.88 13.99 33.65
CA SER A 323 3.29 13.34 34.91
C SER A 323 2.17 13.41 35.94
#